data_AF-A0A9P6HNP2-F1
#
_entry.id   AF-A0A9P6HNP2-F1
#
_cell.length_a   1.000
_cell.length_b   1.000
_cell.length_c   1.000
_cell.angle_alpha   90.00
_cell.angle_beta   90.00
_cell.angle_gamma   90.00
#
_symmetry.space_group_name_H-M   'P 1'
#
loop_
_entity.id
_entity.type
_entity.pdbx_description
1 polymer ?
#
loop_
_entity_poly.entity_id
_entity_poly.type
_entity_poly.pdbx_seq_one_letter_code
_entity_poly.pdbx_strand_id
1 'polypeptide(L)'
;MFARRARLPVVSPPLCPNCDDMPILPNPATGGYFNYCSRTCATQARQNRSNQQSGSLCEQCKLRPKFSNGTHAYRYCGRTCARLAANSTSNQTNLPTIPPVNPPANPPVNLPANPTVNPPANPPPANPPPANPPPANPPPANPLVNPPVNSSVNPSGLARPSPPQPTSSGQTCRTPRCKRPVFVHPDGTPSDYCMMTHKKWGEHGCISCRAAPRSNASVLCQSCHGNELKKAPAIVQVPEDHNNYKSVESQFKQSWRHKTACPEVKAIYKVISTEASLKQYDQYLDDVETRGNFATDGKSRGNEHRRWHGTTRKCKLGDTGNNTFCADAGCPLCCIIKSSFDLKFFKAATGWGRFGQGIYTSSTSSKSNDYSKNMGINSDWKALLLNKVVVGKGKKLTQNDTSLTAPPQGYDSVLAEVGGVLNYDELVVYNNDAVRPSYLIMYKSP
;
A
#
# COMPACT_ATOMS: atom_id res chain seq x y z
N MET A 1 -2.20 41.77 29.66
CA MET A 1 -2.84 40.59 29.04
C MET A 1 -2.10 40.27 27.75
N PHE A 2 -1.24 39.25 27.72
CA PHE A 2 -0.57 38.81 26.49
C PHE A 2 -1.48 37.83 25.75
N ALA A 3 -1.99 38.26 24.60
CA ALA A 3 -2.73 37.40 23.68
C ALA A 3 -1.84 36.23 23.25
N ARG A 4 -2.19 35.01 23.68
CA ARG A 4 -1.56 33.77 23.20
C ARG A 4 -1.82 33.67 21.70
N ARG A 5 -0.77 33.77 20.88
CA ARG A 5 -0.83 33.39 19.47
C ARG A 5 -1.38 31.96 19.38
N ALA A 6 -2.53 31.80 18.74
CA ALA A 6 -3.03 30.48 18.36
C ALA A 6 -1.93 29.79 17.54
N ARG A 7 -1.47 28.62 17.99
CA ARG A 7 -0.60 27.77 17.17
C ARG A 7 -1.42 27.34 15.96
N LEU A 8 -1.02 27.78 14.77
CA LEU A 8 -1.54 27.24 13.52
C LEU A 8 -1.32 25.71 13.52
N PRO A 9 -2.27 24.91 13.01
CA PRO A 9 -2.10 23.48 12.91
C PRO A 9 -0.90 23.20 11.99
N VAL A 10 0.10 22.48 12.50
CA VAL A 10 1.18 21.95 11.67
C VAL A 10 0.55 20.88 10.79
N VAL A 11 0.22 21.24 9.54
CA VAL A 11 -0.31 20.31 8.55
C VAL A 11 0.80 19.33 8.19
N SER A 12 0.62 18.06 8.55
CA SER A 12 1.54 16.98 8.19
C SER A 12 1.72 16.97 6.67
N PRO A 13 2.95 16.78 6.15
CA PRO A 13 3.16 16.65 4.72
C PRO A 13 2.33 15.49 4.17
N PRO A 14 1.68 15.65 3.00
CA PRO A 14 0.97 14.56 2.33
C PRO A 14 1.89 13.35 2.12
N LEU A 15 1.32 12.14 2.11
CA LEU A 15 2.10 10.99 1.67
C LEU A 15 2.38 11.08 0.16
N CYS A 16 3.48 10.49 -0.27
CA CYS A 16 3.85 10.45 -1.67
C CYS A 16 2.82 9.63 -2.45
N PRO A 17 2.13 10.22 -3.44
CA PRO A 17 1.06 9.54 -4.17
C PRO A 17 1.54 8.39 -5.07
N ASN A 18 2.86 8.17 -5.18
CA ASN A 18 3.42 7.06 -5.95
C ASN A 18 3.73 5.82 -5.10
N CYS A 19 4.16 6.00 -3.83
CA CYS A 19 4.52 4.85 -2.99
C CYS A 19 3.66 4.74 -1.73
N ASP A 20 2.88 5.76 -1.39
CA ASP A 20 2.02 5.86 -0.20
C ASP A 20 2.71 5.52 1.13
N ASP A 21 4.05 5.56 1.08
CA ASP A 21 4.93 5.01 2.11
C ASP A 21 5.70 6.08 2.87
N MET A 22 6.02 7.18 2.19
CA MET A 22 6.83 8.26 2.72
C MET A 22 6.15 9.61 2.49
N PRO A 23 6.24 10.56 3.44
CA PRO A 23 5.77 11.93 3.23
C PRO A 23 6.54 12.59 2.10
N ILE A 24 5.87 13.49 1.37
CA ILE A 24 6.53 14.40 0.44
C ILE A 24 7.34 15.44 1.22
N LEU A 25 8.50 15.81 0.70
CA LEU A 25 9.41 16.74 1.36
C LEU A 25 9.01 18.19 1.05
N PRO A 26 9.24 19.15 1.97
CA PRO A 26 9.11 20.57 1.66
C PRO A 26 10.02 20.95 0.49
N ASN A 27 9.53 21.79 -0.41
CA ASN A 27 10.29 22.31 -1.54
C ASN A 27 10.81 23.72 -1.21
N PRO A 28 12.11 23.88 -0.93
CA PRO A 28 12.67 25.17 -0.53
C PRO A 28 12.61 26.23 -1.64
N ALA A 29 12.48 25.82 -2.91
CA ALA A 29 12.38 26.75 -4.03
C ALA A 29 10.98 27.38 -4.18
N THR A 30 9.93 26.67 -3.76
CA THR A 30 8.54 27.10 -4.00
C THR A 30 7.76 27.39 -2.71
N GLY A 31 8.34 27.14 -1.54
CA GLY A 31 7.64 27.23 -0.24
C GLY A 31 6.55 26.17 0.00
N GLY A 32 6.15 25.43 -1.03
CA GLY A 32 5.24 24.27 -0.97
C GLY A 32 5.94 22.92 -0.72
N TYR A 33 5.41 21.84 -1.28
CA TYR A 33 5.97 20.48 -1.19
C TYR A 33 6.35 19.92 -2.57
N PHE A 34 7.29 18.97 -2.60
CA PHE A 34 7.57 18.19 -3.81
C PHE A 34 6.37 17.28 -4.15
N ASN A 35 6.11 17.02 -5.43
CA ASN A 35 5.01 16.11 -5.81
C ASN A 35 5.22 14.64 -5.38
N TYR A 36 6.48 14.26 -5.08
CA TYR A 36 6.85 12.89 -4.72
C TYR A 36 7.96 12.88 -3.67
N CYS A 37 8.03 11.85 -2.83
CA CYS A 37 9.03 11.74 -1.76
C CYS A 37 10.45 11.47 -2.27
N SER A 38 10.64 11.16 -3.56
CA SER A 38 11.96 10.89 -4.15
C SER A 38 11.95 11.05 -5.66
N ARG A 39 13.14 11.22 -6.27
CA ARG A 39 13.33 11.18 -7.73
C ARG A 39 12.83 9.87 -8.33
N THR A 40 13.06 8.74 -7.65
CA THR A 40 12.56 7.43 -8.07
C THR A 40 11.03 7.40 -8.17
N CYS A 41 10.34 7.89 -7.12
CA CYS A 41 8.88 8.00 -7.14
C CYS A 41 8.38 8.95 -8.24
N ALA A 42 9.09 10.05 -8.49
CA ALA A 42 8.75 11.00 -9.54
C ALA A 42 8.91 10.38 -10.95
N THR A 43 10.00 9.64 -11.20
CA THR A 43 10.24 8.95 -12.46
C THR A 43 9.19 7.88 -12.72
N GLN A 44 8.81 7.11 -11.70
CA GLN A 44 7.81 6.07 -11.86
C GLN A 44 6.42 6.65 -12.11
N ALA A 45 6.02 7.71 -11.41
CA ALA A 45 4.75 8.35 -11.69
C ALA A 45 4.66 8.86 -13.13
N ARG A 46 5.79 9.28 -13.73
CA ARG A 46 5.88 9.60 -15.17
C ARG A 46 5.75 8.36 -16.05
N GLN A 47 6.41 7.25 -15.70
CA GLN A 47 6.31 5.98 -16.45
C GLN A 47 4.90 5.37 -16.39
N ASN A 48 4.25 5.42 -15.22
CA ASN A 48 2.88 4.97 -15.03
C ASN A 48 1.91 5.87 -15.82
N ARG A 49 2.12 7.18 -15.82
CA ARG A 49 1.36 8.10 -16.68
C ARG A 49 1.58 7.83 -18.16
N SER A 50 2.79 7.54 -18.64
CA SER A 50 3.00 7.17 -20.05
C SER A 50 2.34 5.83 -20.41
N ASN A 51 2.26 4.88 -19.47
CA ASN A 51 1.52 3.63 -19.65
C ASN A 51 0.00 3.84 -19.60
N GLN A 52 -0.50 4.81 -18.84
CA GLN A 52 -1.92 5.19 -18.80
C GLN A 52 -2.33 6.14 -19.94
N GLN A 53 -1.42 6.95 -20.48
CA GLN A 53 -1.67 7.92 -21.55
C GLN A 53 -1.50 7.33 -22.95
N SER A 54 -0.93 6.14 -23.09
CA SER A 54 -1.21 5.34 -24.28
C SER A 54 -2.58 4.71 -24.09
N GLY A 55 -3.60 5.18 -24.83
CA GLY A 55 -4.97 4.63 -24.83
C GLY A 55 -4.98 3.17 -25.28
N SER A 56 -4.53 2.29 -24.39
CA SER A 56 -3.81 1.10 -24.78
C SER A 56 -4.68 -0.15 -24.80
N LEU A 57 -5.99 -0.10 -24.60
CA LEU A 57 -6.79 -1.32 -24.77
C LEU A 57 -7.12 -1.55 -26.25
N CYS A 58 -7.02 -2.81 -26.67
CA CYS A 58 -7.36 -3.25 -28.01
C CYS A 58 -8.76 -2.78 -28.40
N GLU A 59 -8.87 -2.17 -29.57
CA GLU A 59 -10.15 -1.60 -30.02
C GLU A 59 -11.25 -2.66 -30.24
N GLN A 60 -10.89 -3.92 -30.46
CA GLN A 60 -11.82 -5.03 -30.67
C GLN A 60 -12.22 -5.71 -29.36
N CYS A 61 -11.27 -6.19 -28.55
CA CYS A 61 -11.60 -6.98 -27.38
C CYS A 61 -11.75 -6.16 -26.10
N LYS A 62 -11.21 -4.94 -26.05
CA LYS A 62 -11.16 -4.05 -24.85
C LYS A 62 -10.53 -4.67 -23.60
N LEU A 63 -10.00 -5.90 -23.68
CA LEU A 63 -9.49 -6.67 -22.53
C LEU A 63 -7.96 -6.72 -22.46
N ARG A 64 -7.27 -6.49 -23.59
CA ARG A 64 -5.81 -6.65 -23.69
C ARG A 64 -5.16 -5.40 -24.26
N PRO A 65 -3.92 -5.09 -23.88
CA PRO A 65 -3.21 -3.97 -24.47
C PRO A 65 -3.03 -4.11 -25.99
N LYS A 66 -3.05 -2.99 -26.71
CA LYS A 66 -2.69 -2.84 -28.11
C LYS A 66 -1.29 -3.39 -28.34
N PHE A 67 -1.13 -4.20 -29.39
CA PHE A 67 0.17 -4.79 -29.72
C PHE A 67 1.13 -3.69 -30.19
N SER A 68 2.39 -3.73 -29.76
CA SER A 68 3.44 -2.80 -30.20
C SER A 68 4.70 -3.57 -30.54
N ASN A 69 5.37 -3.21 -31.63
CA ASN A 69 6.66 -3.79 -32.03
C ASN A 69 7.86 -2.92 -31.59
N GLY A 70 7.64 -1.95 -30.71
CA GLY A 70 8.67 -1.04 -30.19
C GLY A 70 8.85 0.25 -31.01
N THR A 71 8.46 0.27 -32.28
CA THR A 71 8.47 1.49 -33.13
C THR A 71 7.07 1.93 -33.54
N HIS A 72 6.09 1.04 -33.52
CA HIS A 72 4.71 1.31 -33.91
C HIS A 72 3.71 0.56 -33.02
N ALA A 73 2.68 1.28 -32.56
CA ALA A 73 1.58 0.72 -31.78
C ALA A 73 0.37 0.45 -32.68
N TYR A 74 -0.08 -0.80 -32.72
CA TYR A 74 -1.20 -1.25 -33.54
C TYR A 74 -2.53 -1.07 -32.82
N ARG A 75 -3.62 -0.82 -33.56
CA ARG A 75 -4.98 -0.61 -32.98
C ARG A 75 -5.52 -1.81 -32.18
N TYR A 76 -4.97 -3.01 -32.38
CA TYR A 76 -5.46 -4.26 -31.82
C TYR A 76 -4.38 -5.04 -31.06
N CYS A 77 -4.77 -5.88 -30.10
CA CYS A 77 -3.84 -6.69 -29.27
C CYS A 77 -3.20 -7.88 -30.01
N GLY A 78 -3.62 -8.16 -31.24
CA GLY A 78 -3.10 -9.27 -32.04
C GLY A 78 -3.86 -9.47 -33.34
N ARG A 79 -3.33 -10.35 -34.21
CA ARG A 79 -3.87 -10.61 -35.56
C ARG A 79 -5.31 -11.11 -35.55
N THR A 80 -5.73 -11.83 -34.51
CA THR A 80 -7.11 -12.32 -34.36
C THR A 80 -8.09 -11.17 -34.16
N CYS A 81 -7.78 -10.24 -33.26
CA CYS A 81 -8.60 -9.05 -33.04
C CYS A 81 -8.64 -8.13 -34.25
N ALA A 82 -7.53 -8.01 -34.99
CA ALA A 82 -7.51 -7.25 -36.24
C ALA A 82 -8.41 -7.87 -37.33
N ARG A 83 -8.45 -9.20 -37.44
CA ARG A 83 -9.32 -9.90 -38.40
C ARG A 83 -10.80 -9.81 -38.01
N LEU A 84 -11.13 -9.98 -36.74
CA LEU A 84 -12.51 -9.82 -36.25
C LEU A 84 -13.04 -8.42 -36.52
N ALA A 85 -12.22 -7.39 -36.33
CA ALA A 85 -12.60 -6.01 -36.65
C ALA A 85 -12.81 -5.78 -38.16
N ALA A 86 -11.98 -6.38 -39.02
CA ALA A 86 -12.10 -6.26 -40.47
C ALA A 86 -13.36 -6.94 -41.05
N ASN A 87 -13.80 -8.04 -40.43
CA ASN A 87 -15.02 -8.74 -40.84
C ASN A 87 -16.32 -8.04 -40.39
N SER A 88 -16.25 -7.16 -39.39
CA SER A 88 -17.41 -6.35 -38.97
C SER A 88 -17.71 -5.19 -39.92
N THR A 89 -16.73 -4.74 -40.71
CA THR A 89 -16.85 -3.62 -41.65
C THR A 89 -17.36 -4.00 -43.05
N SER A 90 -17.51 -5.29 -43.36
CA SER A 90 -17.93 -5.78 -44.68
C SER A 90 -19.41 -6.14 -44.80
N ASN A 91 -20.20 -5.98 -43.73
CA ASN A 91 -21.63 -6.34 -43.70
C ASN A 91 -22.60 -5.15 -43.62
N GLN A 92 -22.19 -3.95 -44.08
CA GLN A 92 -23.09 -2.79 -44.22
C GLN A 92 -23.07 -2.22 -45.64
N THR A 93 -23.56 -2.98 -46.62
CA THR A 93 -24.16 -2.42 -47.85
C THR A 93 -25.10 -3.44 -48.47
N ASN A 94 -26.39 -3.35 -48.12
CA ASN A 94 -27.56 -3.55 -48.99
C ASN A 94 -28.78 -3.95 -48.14
N LEU A 95 -29.73 -3.02 -47.97
CA LEU A 95 -31.18 -3.26 -48.10
C LEU A 95 -31.93 -1.91 -48.17
N PRO A 96 -33.01 -1.78 -48.97
CA PRO A 96 -33.59 -0.50 -49.35
C PRO A 96 -34.57 0.12 -48.32
N THR A 97 -34.69 1.43 -48.41
CA THR A 97 -35.39 2.39 -47.54
C THR A 97 -36.92 2.27 -47.54
N ILE A 98 -37.56 2.33 -46.36
CA ILE A 98 -39.00 2.62 -46.19
C ILE A 98 -39.14 3.83 -45.22
N PRO A 99 -39.97 4.85 -45.51
CA PRO A 99 -40.09 6.08 -44.72
C PRO A 99 -40.91 5.93 -43.41
N PRO A 100 -40.83 6.92 -42.48
CA PRO A 100 -41.18 6.73 -41.07
C PRO A 100 -42.68 6.94 -40.78
N VAL A 101 -43.22 6.15 -39.85
CA VAL A 101 -44.55 6.35 -39.25
C VAL A 101 -44.40 6.50 -37.73
N ASN A 102 -45.01 7.56 -37.20
CA ASN A 102 -45.04 7.91 -35.77
C ASN A 102 -45.84 6.89 -34.91
N PRO A 103 -45.58 6.83 -33.59
CA PRO A 103 -46.07 5.75 -32.73
C PRO A 103 -47.48 6.01 -32.19
N PRO A 104 -48.32 4.97 -32.00
CA PRO A 104 -49.49 5.07 -31.15
C PRO A 104 -49.27 4.49 -29.74
N ALA A 105 -50.05 5.07 -28.83
CA ALA A 105 -50.05 4.90 -27.38
C ALA A 105 -50.51 3.52 -26.87
N ASN A 106 -50.12 3.22 -25.63
CA ASN A 106 -50.56 2.07 -24.83
C ASN A 106 -52.08 2.01 -24.63
N PRO A 107 -52.62 0.78 -24.45
CA PRO A 107 -53.69 0.53 -23.51
C PRO A 107 -53.29 -0.46 -22.39
N PRO A 108 -54.12 -0.61 -21.34
CA PRO A 108 -53.67 -1.09 -20.04
C PRO A 108 -54.17 -2.50 -19.67
N VAL A 109 -53.72 -2.95 -18.48
CA VAL A 109 -54.31 -3.97 -17.59
C VAL A 109 -54.02 -5.43 -17.95
N ASN A 110 -53.34 -6.19 -17.08
CA ASN A 110 -53.95 -7.02 -16.02
C ASN A 110 -52.94 -7.97 -15.36
N LEU A 111 -53.01 -8.09 -14.03
CA LEU A 111 -52.36 -9.15 -13.25
C LEU A 111 -53.13 -10.47 -13.44
N PRO A 112 -52.44 -11.62 -13.41
CA PRO A 112 -52.85 -12.62 -12.42
C PRO A 112 -51.69 -13.31 -11.70
N ALA A 113 -52.10 -14.10 -10.71
CA ALA A 113 -51.37 -14.64 -9.59
C ALA A 113 -50.23 -15.63 -9.91
N ASN A 114 -49.34 -15.69 -8.93
CA ASN A 114 -48.21 -16.59 -8.75
C ASN A 114 -48.63 -18.08 -8.67
N PRO A 115 -47.85 -19.00 -9.23
CA PRO A 115 -47.67 -20.30 -8.61
C PRO A 115 -46.21 -20.55 -8.21
N THR A 116 -46.08 -21.07 -6.99
CA THR A 116 -44.88 -21.62 -6.35
C THR A 116 -44.15 -22.61 -7.26
N VAL A 117 -42.87 -22.33 -7.54
CA VAL A 117 -41.94 -23.27 -8.19
C VAL A 117 -40.71 -23.43 -7.28
N ASN A 118 -40.44 -24.66 -6.86
CA ASN A 118 -39.24 -25.06 -6.12
C ASN A 118 -37.97 -24.81 -6.96
N PRO A 119 -36.83 -24.45 -6.36
CA PRO A 119 -35.60 -24.24 -7.10
C PRO A 119 -35.02 -25.56 -7.64
N PRO A 120 -34.45 -25.59 -8.86
CA PRO A 120 -33.80 -26.78 -9.39
C PRO A 120 -32.48 -27.07 -8.66
N ALA A 121 -32.20 -28.37 -8.49
CA ALA A 121 -30.98 -28.89 -7.90
C ALA A 121 -29.73 -28.48 -8.71
N ASN A 122 -28.65 -28.14 -8.00
CA ASN A 122 -27.35 -27.84 -8.59
C ASN A 122 -26.78 -29.07 -9.34
N PRO A 123 -26.21 -28.90 -10.55
CA PRO A 123 -25.44 -29.96 -11.19
C PRO A 123 -24.10 -30.20 -10.47
N PRO A 124 -23.55 -31.43 -10.52
CA PRO A 124 -22.30 -31.77 -9.84
C PRO A 124 -21.09 -31.04 -10.45
N PRO A 125 -20.03 -30.79 -9.67
CA PRO A 125 -18.86 -30.07 -10.15
C PRO A 125 -18.11 -30.86 -11.22
N ALA A 126 -17.76 -30.17 -12.31
CA ALA A 126 -16.93 -30.70 -13.38
C ALA A 126 -15.50 -31.01 -12.89
N ASN A 127 -14.95 -32.14 -13.35
CA ASN A 127 -13.58 -32.56 -13.09
C ASN A 127 -12.56 -31.50 -13.56
N PRO A 128 -11.43 -31.31 -12.84
CA PRO A 128 -10.38 -30.41 -13.27
C PRO A 128 -9.65 -30.95 -14.52
N PRO A 129 -9.20 -30.08 -15.44
CA PRO A 129 -8.41 -30.50 -16.61
C PRO A 129 -7.01 -30.99 -16.20
N PRO A 130 -6.38 -31.87 -17.00
CA PRO A 130 -5.08 -32.44 -16.69
C PRO A 130 -3.96 -31.40 -16.68
N ALA A 131 -2.99 -31.62 -15.80
CA ALA A 131 -1.82 -30.76 -15.62
C ALA A 131 -0.95 -30.71 -16.87
N ASN A 132 -0.53 -29.49 -17.26
CA ASN A 132 0.46 -29.29 -18.31
C ASN A 132 1.84 -29.81 -17.88
N PRO A 133 2.62 -30.43 -18.78
CA PRO A 133 3.97 -30.87 -18.47
C PRO A 133 4.92 -29.68 -18.23
N PRO A 134 5.99 -29.86 -17.44
CA PRO A 134 6.91 -28.78 -17.09
C PRO A 134 7.73 -28.31 -18.31
N PRO A 135 8.08 -27.02 -18.39
CA PRO A 135 8.93 -26.50 -19.46
C PRO A 135 10.36 -27.02 -19.34
N ALA A 136 10.96 -27.33 -20.49
CA ALA A 136 12.34 -27.80 -20.61
C ALA A 136 13.37 -26.75 -20.11
N ASN A 137 14.45 -27.25 -19.51
CA ASN A 137 15.56 -26.43 -19.00
C ASN A 137 16.24 -25.64 -20.13
N PRO A 138 16.65 -24.37 -19.90
CA PRO A 138 17.47 -23.63 -20.85
C PRO A 138 18.91 -24.17 -20.88
N PRO A 139 19.59 -24.11 -22.03
CA PRO A 139 20.98 -24.57 -22.18
C PRO A 139 21.97 -23.66 -21.42
N PRO A 140 23.15 -24.19 -21.03
CA PRO A 140 24.15 -23.45 -20.26
C PRO A 140 24.80 -22.34 -21.10
N ALA A 141 25.01 -21.19 -20.46
CA ALA A 141 25.69 -20.04 -21.05
C ALA A 141 27.20 -20.30 -21.22
N ASN A 142 27.71 -20.05 -22.43
CA ASN A 142 29.13 -20.07 -22.75
C ASN A 142 29.83 -18.79 -22.21
N PRO A 143 31.07 -18.86 -21.68
CA PRO A 143 31.72 -17.71 -21.06
C PRO A 143 32.26 -16.75 -22.13
N LEU A 144 31.88 -15.48 -22.03
CA LEU A 144 32.46 -14.40 -22.82
C LEU A 144 33.87 -14.09 -22.31
N VAL A 145 34.85 -14.37 -23.18
CA VAL A 145 36.25 -13.96 -23.07
C VAL A 145 36.33 -12.45 -23.35
N ASN A 146 36.93 -11.68 -22.44
CA ASN A 146 37.22 -10.26 -22.67
C ASN A 146 38.52 -10.11 -23.48
N PRO A 147 38.59 -9.23 -24.50
CA PRO A 147 39.82 -8.92 -25.21
C PRO A 147 40.76 -8.00 -24.40
N PRO A 148 42.08 -8.00 -24.69
CA PRO A 148 43.08 -7.28 -23.92
C PRO A 148 43.04 -5.77 -24.19
N VAL A 149 43.15 -4.98 -23.13
CA VAL A 149 43.24 -3.52 -23.21
C VAL A 149 44.70 -3.13 -23.45
N ASN A 150 44.97 -2.48 -24.57
CA ASN A 150 46.28 -1.99 -24.96
C ASN A 150 46.64 -0.71 -24.19
N SER A 151 47.89 -0.66 -23.74
CA SER A 151 48.49 0.42 -22.97
C SER A 151 48.93 1.55 -23.89
N SER A 152 48.46 2.77 -23.63
CA SER A 152 49.06 3.98 -24.21
C SER A 152 49.28 5.04 -23.13
N VAL A 153 50.55 5.44 -23.04
CA VAL A 153 51.16 6.41 -22.13
C VAL A 153 50.66 7.83 -22.44
N ASN A 154 50.45 8.66 -21.41
CA ASN A 154 50.69 10.10 -21.53
C ASN A 154 51.19 10.68 -20.19
N PRO A 155 52.16 11.62 -20.19
CA PRO A 155 52.90 12.06 -19.01
C PRO A 155 52.36 13.37 -18.44
N SER A 156 52.90 13.75 -17.26
CA SER A 156 52.68 14.99 -16.49
C SER A 156 51.46 14.90 -15.56
N GLY A 157 51.58 14.90 -14.23
CA GLY A 157 52.61 15.51 -13.40
C GLY A 157 51.96 16.48 -12.41
N LEU A 158 50.88 16.07 -11.73
CA LEU A 158 50.38 16.68 -10.49
C LEU A 158 49.82 15.54 -9.62
N ALA A 159 50.45 15.33 -8.47
CA ALA A 159 50.15 14.24 -7.55
C ALA A 159 48.70 14.28 -7.10
N ARG A 160 47.96 13.20 -7.36
CA ARG A 160 46.64 12.96 -6.79
C ARG A 160 46.83 12.74 -5.28
N PRO A 161 46.11 13.45 -4.40
CA PRO A 161 46.25 13.23 -2.96
C PRO A 161 45.94 11.77 -2.65
N SER A 162 46.83 11.14 -1.87
CA SER A 162 46.69 9.77 -1.39
C SER A 162 45.31 9.57 -0.74
N PRO A 163 44.69 8.39 -0.88
CA PRO A 163 43.50 8.06 -0.10
C PRO A 163 43.82 8.27 1.39
N PRO A 164 42.94 8.91 2.18
CA PRO A 164 43.17 9.06 3.61
C PRO A 164 43.38 7.66 4.22
N GLN A 165 44.50 7.49 4.93
CA GLN A 165 44.79 6.26 5.67
C GLN A 165 43.67 6.02 6.70
N PRO A 166 43.26 4.76 6.91
CA PRO A 166 42.27 4.42 7.92
C PRO A 166 42.84 4.72 9.31
N THR A 167 42.42 5.82 9.92
CA THR A 167 42.64 6.05 11.35
C THR A 167 41.69 5.15 12.14
N SER A 168 42.26 4.46 13.11
CA SER A 168 41.70 3.31 13.83
C SER A 168 40.63 3.69 14.84
N SER A 169 39.45 4.14 14.40
CA SER A 169 38.28 4.20 15.30
C SER A 169 37.72 2.81 15.64
N GLY A 170 38.21 1.73 15.01
CA GLY A 170 37.71 0.36 15.19
C GLY A 170 36.26 0.14 14.70
N GLN A 171 35.56 1.21 14.32
CA GLN A 171 34.16 1.18 13.94
C GLN A 171 34.00 0.72 12.49
N THR A 172 33.26 -0.37 12.30
CA THR A 172 32.95 -0.91 10.97
C THR A 172 31.64 -0.36 10.45
N CYS A 173 31.53 -0.24 9.12
CA CYS A 173 30.33 0.18 8.43
C CYS A 173 29.07 -0.59 8.89
N ARG A 174 27.99 0.15 9.16
CA ARG A 174 26.69 -0.39 9.59
C ARG A 174 25.95 -1.21 8.52
N THR A 175 26.35 -1.12 7.25
CA THR A 175 25.75 -1.94 6.18
C THR A 175 25.97 -3.43 6.48
N PRO A 176 24.91 -4.26 6.48
CA PRO A 176 25.04 -5.69 6.72
C PRO A 176 26.10 -6.32 5.82
N ARG A 177 26.98 -7.14 6.42
CA ARG A 177 28.10 -7.84 5.76
C ARG A 177 29.22 -6.94 5.23
N CYS A 178 29.18 -5.62 5.42
CA CYS A 178 30.33 -4.76 5.15
C CYS A 178 31.29 -4.77 6.35
N LYS A 179 32.59 -4.99 6.09
CA LYS A 179 33.64 -4.96 7.12
C LYS A 179 34.61 -3.78 6.97
N ARG A 180 34.32 -2.86 6.05
CA ARG A 180 35.16 -1.67 5.81
C ARG A 180 35.04 -0.70 7.00
N PRO A 181 36.12 0.01 7.36
CA PRO A 181 36.06 1.06 8.36
C PRO A 181 35.07 2.15 7.91
N VAL A 182 34.44 2.81 8.88
CA VAL A 182 33.56 3.94 8.60
C VAL A 182 34.31 5.12 7.98
N PHE A 183 33.59 5.93 7.21
CA PHE A 183 34.14 7.19 6.70
C PHE A 183 34.31 8.17 7.85
N VAL A 184 35.47 8.83 7.95
CA VAL A 184 35.72 9.89 8.92
C VAL A 184 35.65 11.23 8.20
N HIS A 185 34.80 12.13 8.69
CA HIS A 185 34.64 13.47 8.14
C HIS A 185 35.92 14.31 8.37
N PRO A 186 36.14 15.39 7.60
CA PRO A 186 37.32 16.25 7.78
C PRO A 186 37.48 16.85 9.18
N ASP A 187 36.39 16.96 9.94
CA ASP A 187 36.36 17.41 11.35
C ASP A 187 36.71 16.30 12.36
N GLY A 188 37.07 15.10 11.89
CA GLY A 188 37.40 13.95 12.71
C GLY A 188 36.19 13.13 13.19
N THR A 189 34.95 13.53 12.87
CA THR A 189 33.76 12.78 13.28
C THR A 189 33.58 11.50 12.45
N PRO A 190 33.43 10.31 13.07
CA PRO A 190 33.14 9.10 12.33
C PRO A 190 31.68 9.07 11.86
N SER A 191 31.47 8.66 10.62
CA SER A 191 30.16 8.32 10.07
C SER A 191 29.72 6.92 10.55
N ASP A 192 28.45 6.58 10.34
CA ASP A 192 27.97 5.20 10.52
C ASP A 192 28.31 4.28 9.33
N TYR A 193 28.76 4.87 8.20
CA TYR A 193 28.92 4.15 6.93
C TYR A 193 30.29 4.42 6.30
N CYS A 194 30.83 3.42 5.58
CA CYS A 194 32.12 3.56 4.89
C CYS A 194 32.05 4.40 3.60
N MET A 195 30.85 4.67 3.08
CA MET A 195 30.64 5.46 1.86
C MET A 195 29.21 5.98 1.77
N MET A 196 29.00 7.01 0.94
CA MET A 196 27.68 7.63 0.73
C MET A 196 26.62 6.64 0.22
N THR A 197 27.00 5.70 -0.63
CA THR A 197 26.09 4.68 -1.16
C THR A 197 25.52 3.80 -0.04
N HIS A 198 26.37 3.39 0.90
CA HIS A 198 25.97 2.61 2.08
C HIS A 198 25.07 3.41 3.01
N LYS A 199 25.38 4.70 3.23
CA LYS A 199 24.49 5.61 3.97
C LYS A 199 23.12 5.70 3.30
N LYS A 200 23.09 5.94 2.00
CA LYS A 200 21.85 6.05 1.22
C LYS A 200 20.98 4.81 1.33
N TRP A 201 21.54 3.61 1.17
CA TRP A 201 20.76 2.38 1.29
C TRP A 201 20.42 2.03 2.74
N GLY A 202 21.30 2.38 3.68
CA GLY A 202 21.03 2.24 5.10
C GLY A 202 19.84 3.08 5.56
N GLU A 203 19.68 4.29 5.05
CA GLU A 203 18.62 5.23 5.46
C GLU A 203 17.35 5.18 4.59
N HIS A 204 17.47 4.83 3.30
CA HIS A 204 16.39 4.92 2.32
C HIS A 204 16.17 3.65 1.48
N GLY A 205 17.04 2.65 1.61
CA GLY A 205 17.03 1.44 0.80
C GLY A 205 16.02 0.40 1.28
N CYS A 206 16.32 -0.85 1.00
CA CYS A 206 15.56 -1.98 1.51
C CYS A 206 15.71 -2.08 3.03
N ILE A 207 14.59 -2.12 3.76
CA ILE A 207 14.61 -2.22 5.22
C ILE A 207 15.21 -3.54 5.74
N SER A 208 15.22 -4.59 4.92
CA SER A 208 15.73 -5.93 5.28
C SER A 208 17.25 -6.04 5.03
N CYS A 209 17.71 -5.92 3.78
CA CYS A 209 19.13 -6.09 3.50
C CYS A 209 19.99 -4.83 3.71
N ARG A 210 19.38 -3.64 3.69
CA ARG A 210 20.05 -2.32 3.79
C ARG A 210 21.22 -2.11 2.80
N ALA A 211 21.26 -2.91 1.74
CA ALA A 211 22.35 -2.98 0.78
C ALA A 211 21.88 -2.83 -0.68
N ALA A 212 20.60 -2.51 -0.87
CA ALA A 212 19.98 -2.35 -2.17
C ALA A 212 18.91 -1.25 -2.10
N PRO A 213 18.59 -0.59 -3.23
CA PRO A 213 17.39 0.23 -3.31
C PRO A 213 16.14 -0.61 -3.03
N ARG A 214 15.15 -0.01 -2.37
CA ARG A 214 13.82 -0.60 -2.26
C ARG A 214 13.18 -0.71 -3.64
N SER A 215 12.26 -1.66 -3.82
CA SER A 215 11.44 -1.73 -5.01
C SER A 215 10.42 -0.60 -5.00
N ASN A 216 9.75 -0.40 -6.12
CA ASN A 216 8.75 0.64 -6.25
C ASN A 216 7.48 0.34 -5.44
N ALA A 217 7.10 -0.93 -5.35
CA ALA A 217 5.87 -1.39 -4.71
C ALA A 217 6.07 -1.76 -3.22
N SER A 218 7.30 -1.67 -2.70
CA SER A 218 7.62 -2.15 -1.36
C SER A 218 8.73 -1.34 -0.71
N VAL A 219 8.77 -1.36 0.63
CA VAL A 219 9.93 -0.91 1.42
C VAL A 219 11.10 -1.91 1.36
N LEU A 220 10.93 -3.03 0.66
CA LEU A 220 11.93 -4.06 0.42
C LEU A 220 12.45 -4.00 -1.01
N CYS A 221 13.70 -4.42 -1.27
CA CYS A 221 14.17 -4.66 -2.64
C CYS A 221 13.47 -5.91 -3.23
N GLN A 222 13.51 -6.08 -4.56
CA GLN A 222 12.82 -7.19 -5.23
C GLN A 222 13.16 -8.57 -4.64
N SER A 223 14.44 -8.83 -4.39
CA SER A 223 14.89 -10.11 -3.82
C SER A 223 14.40 -10.32 -2.38
N CYS A 224 14.55 -9.30 -1.52
CA CYS A 224 14.05 -9.39 -0.14
C CYS A 224 12.53 -9.50 -0.11
N HIS A 225 11.82 -8.79 -0.98
CA HIS A 225 10.38 -8.88 -1.08
C HIS A 225 9.94 -10.31 -1.42
N GLY A 226 10.53 -10.94 -2.44
CA GLY A 226 10.22 -12.33 -2.79
C GLY A 226 10.55 -13.31 -1.66
N ASN A 227 11.64 -13.08 -0.92
CA ASN A 227 12.02 -13.93 0.21
C ASN A 227 11.08 -13.77 1.42
N GLU A 228 10.62 -12.55 1.71
CA GLU A 228 9.67 -12.30 2.79
C GLU A 228 8.25 -12.76 2.42
N LEU A 229 7.84 -12.65 1.15
CA LEU A 229 6.56 -13.21 0.68
C LEU A 229 6.48 -14.73 0.87
N LYS A 230 7.59 -15.46 0.68
CA LYS A 230 7.64 -16.91 0.96
C LYS A 230 7.40 -17.25 2.44
N LYS A 231 7.62 -16.28 3.34
CA LYS A 231 7.37 -16.42 4.77
C LYS A 231 6.03 -15.82 5.19
N ALA A 232 5.28 -15.23 4.26
CA ALA A 232 4.03 -14.54 4.58
C ALA A 232 2.98 -15.52 5.11
N PRO A 233 2.14 -15.10 6.09
CA PRO A 233 2.17 -13.81 6.76
C PRO A 233 3.41 -13.68 7.66
N ALA A 234 4.05 -12.50 7.65
CA ALA A 234 5.25 -12.20 8.43
C ALA A 234 5.28 -10.73 8.88
N ILE A 235 6.15 -10.43 9.85
CA ILE A 235 6.53 -9.06 10.20
C ILE A 235 8.03 -8.86 10.06
N VAL A 236 8.43 -7.74 9.47
CA VAL A 236 9.83 -7.36 9.29
C VAL A 236 10.10 -6.09 10.08
N GLN A 237 11.03 -6.15 11.04
CA GLN A 237 11.38 -4.98 11.83
C GLN A 237 11.95 -3.89 10.93
N VAL A 238 11.44 -2.68 11.08
CA VAL A 238 11.98 -1.49 10.41
C VAL A 238 13.09 -0.95 11.32
N PRO A 239 14.34 -0.83 10.85
CA PRO A 239 15.43 -0.30 11.66
C PRO A 239 15.14 1.14 12.12
N GLU A 240 15.43 1.47 13.38
CA GLU A 240 15.13 2.78 13.98
C GLU A 240 15.73 3.97 13.22
N ASP A 241 16.93 3.77 12.66
CA ASP A 241 17.64 4.78 11.89
C ASP A 241 17.14 4.91 10.44
N HIS A 242 16.24 4.03 10.01
CA HIS A 242 15.66 4.03 8.66
C HIS A 242 14.56 5.09 8.52
N ASN A 243 14.46 5.74 7.36
CA ASN A 243 13.49 6.82 7.17
C ASN A 243 12.02 6.36 7.17
N ASN A 244 11.75 5.11 6.79
CA ASN A 244 10.43 4.49 7.00
C ASN A 244 10.04 4.44 8.49
N TYR A 245 11.00 4.15 9.40
CA TYR A 245 10.73 4.16 10.84
C TYR A 245 10.34 5.56 11.28
N LYS A 246 11.19 6.55 10.96
CA LYS A 246 10.95 7.98 11.28
C LYS A 246 9.62 8.47 10.72
N SER A 247 9.25 8.06 9.51
CA SER A 247 7.98 8.44 8.90
C SER A 247 6.76 7.89 9.64
N VAL A 248 6.76 6.59 9.99
CA VAL A 248 5.65 5.96 10.70
C VAL A 248 5.58 6.45 12.15
N GLU A 249 6.73 6.63 12.80
CA GLU A 249 6.83 7.23 14.13
C GLU A 249 6.28 8.65 14.14
N SER A 250 6.64 9.46 13.14
CA SER A 250 6.14 10.83 13.01
C SER A 250 4.62 10.86 12.80
N GLN A 251 4.07 9.95 11.98
CA GLN A 251 2.62 9.81 11.84
C GLN A 251 1.96 9.46 13.19
N PHE A 252 2.53 8.54 13.96
CA PHE A 252 2.03 8.17 15.29
C PHE A 252 1.98 9.39 16.23
N LYS A 253 3.11 10.10 16.35
CA LYS A 253 3.26 11.27 17.24
C LYS A 253 2.35 12.44 16.82
N GLN A 254 2.29 12.76 15.52
CA GLN A 254 1.47 13.86 15.01
C GLN A 254 -0.03 13.59 15.10
N SER A 255 -0.44 12.32 15.08
CA SER A 255 -1.84 11.94 15.24
C SER A 255 -2.21 11.59 16.69
N TRP A 256 -1.29 11.80 17.65
CA TRP A 256 -1.60 11.71 19.07
C TRP A 256 -2.27 13.01 19.52
N ARG A 257 -3.61 13.03 19.53
CA ARG A 257 -4.39 14.26 19.69
C ARG A 257 -5.14 14.36 21.03
N HIS A 258 -5.19 13.29 21.81
CA HIS A 258 -5.70 13.35 23.19
C HIS A 258 -4.73 14.16 24.06
N LYS A 259 -5.27 14.81 25.10
CA LYS A 259 -4.48 15.62 26.05
C LYS A 259 -3.75 14.73 27.07
N THR A 260 -3.01 13.74 26.57
CA THR A 260 -2.15 12.83 27.35
C THR A 260 -0.74 12.87 26.79
N ALA A 261 0.25 12.47 27.59
CA ALA A 261 1.63 12.35 27.10
C ALA A 261 1.67 11.37 25.92
N CYS A 262 2.27 11.78 24.80
CA CYS A 262 2.49 10.89 23.68
C CYS A 262 3.54 9.85 24.10
N PRO A 263 3.23 8.55 24.04
CA PRO A 263 4.14 7.51 24.49
C PRO A 263 5.32 7.37 23.53
N GLU A 264 6.40 6.82 24.07
CA GLU A 264 7.61 6.51 23.32
C GLU A 264 7.38 5.29 22.42
N VAL A 265 7.71 5.40 21.13
CA VAL A 265 7.70 4.27 20.20
C VAL A 265 8.95 3.44 20.41
N LYS A 266 8.77 2.13 20.56
CA LYS A 266 9.81 1.15 20.90
C LYS A 266 10.23 0.27 19.73
N ALA A 267 9.29 -0.04 18.84
CA ALA A 267 9.59 -0.76 17.61
C ALA A 267 8.51 -0.52 16.56
N ILE A 268 8.90 -0.60 15.29
CA ILE A 268 7.97 -0.56 14.15
C ILE A 268 8.29 -1.76 13.27
N TYR A 269 7.25 -2.48 12.87
CA TYR A 269 7.37 -3.60 11.95
C TYR A 269 6.53 -3.34 10.71
N LYS A 270 7.08 -3.64 9.53
CA LYS A 270 6.32 -3.74 8.29
C LYS A 270 5.61 -5.09 8.28
N VAL A 271 4.30 -5.08 8.05
CA VAL A 271 3.52 -6.29 7.84
C VAL A 271 3.72 -6.78 6.40
N ILE A 272 4.02 -8.06 6.25
CA ILE A 272 4.12 -8.77 4.97
C ILE A 272 2.89 -9.67 4.85
N SER A 273 1.88 -9.20 4.12
CA SER A 273 0.66 -9.95 3.85
C SER A 273 0.89 -10.98 2.75
N THR A 274 0.03 -12.01 2.70
CA THR A 274 0.05 -13.02 1.64
C THR A 274 -0.36 -12.41 0.29
N GLU A 275 0.12 -12.99 -0.81
CA GLU A 275 -0.24 -12.53 -2.16
C GLU A 275 -1.75 -12.61 -2.42
N ALA A 276 -2.41 -13.66 -1.92
CA ALA A 276 -3.86 -13.80 -2.04
C ALA A 276 -4.61 -12.65 -1.34
N SER A 277 -4.19 -12.29 -0.12
CA SER A 277 -4.77 -11.18 0.64
C SER A 277 -4.55 -9.83 -0.04
N LEU A 278 -3.36 -9.61 -0.62
CA LEU A 278 -3.04 -8.39 -1.37
C LEU A 278 -3.84 -8.30 -2.66
N LYS A 279 -4.00 -9.41 -3.39
CA LYS A 279 -4.79 -9.45 -4.63
C LYS A 279 -6.25 -9.05 -4.39
N GLN A 280 -6.87 -9.56 -3.33
CA GLN A 280 -8.25 -9.18 -2.97
C GLN A 280 -8.36 -7.69 -2.64
N TYR A 281 -7.39 -7.14 -1.92
CA TYR A 281 -7.33 -5.71 -1.60
C TYR A 281 -7.15 -4.85 -2.86
N ASP A 282 -6.20 -5.21 -3.73
CA ASP A 282 -5.95 -4.49 -4.98
C ASP A 282 -7.16 -4.53 -5.91
N GLN A 283 -7.87 -5.67 -5.98
CA GLN A 283 -9.13 -5.79 -6.73
C GLN A 283 -10.20 -4.84 -6.18
N TYR A 284 -10.44 -4.86 -4.87
CA TYR A 284 -11.42 -3.96 -4.26
C TYR A 284 -11.05 -2.49 -4.47
N LEU A 285 -9.76 -2.17 -4.37
CA LEU A 285 -9.23 -0.83 -4.57
C LEU A 285 -9.41 -0.35 -6.03
N ASP A 286 -9.18 -1.23 -7.01
CA ASP A 286 -9.42 -0.95 -8.44
C ASP A 286 -10.92 -0.81 -8.76
N ASP A 287 -11.78 -1.60 -8.12
CA ASP A 287 -13.23 -1.49 -8.28
C ASP A 287 -13.76 -0.15 -7.74
N VAL A 288 -13.28 0.29 -6.58
CA VAL A 288 -13.61 1.60 -6.00
C VAL A 288 -13.07 2.74 -6.87
N GLU A 289 -11.83 2.61 -7.38
CA GLU A 289 -11.26 3.59 -8.30
C GLU A 289 -12.09 3.70 -9.58
N THR A 290 -12.50 2.58 -10.17
CA THR A 290 -13.31 2.56 -11.40
C THR A 290 -14.64 3.30 -11.23
N ARG A 291 -15.26 3.22 -10.06
CA ARG A 291 -16.52 3.90 -9.76
C ARG A 291 -16.34 5.38 -9.41
N GLY A 292 -15.22 5.74 -8.79
CA GLY A 292 -15.02 7.07 -8.19
C GLY A 292 -14.01 7.98 -8.91
N ASN A 293 -13.15 7.44 -9.77
CA ASN A 293 -12.08 8.14 -10.50
C ASN A 293 -11.24 9.07 -9.59
N PHE A 294 -10.84 8.60 -8.40
CA PHE A 294 -10.18 9.45 -7.42
C PHE A 294 -8.78 9.91 -7.86
N ALA A 295 -8.07 9.09 -8.64
CA ALA A 295 -6.75 9.43 -9.15
C ALA A 295 -6.78 10.64 -10.11
N THR A 296 -7.87 10.84 -10.86
CA THR A 296 -8.03 12.01 -11.73
C THR A 296 -8.20 13.31 -10.93
N ASP A 297 -8.72 13.21 -9.71
CA ASP A 297 -8.82 14.32 -8.75
C ASP A 297 -7.50 14.56 -7.98
N GLY A 298 -6.42 13.88 -8.34
CA GLY A 298 -5.14 13.98 -7.65
C GLY A 298 -5.10 13.28 -6.28
N LYS A 299 -6.09 12.42 -5.97
CA LYS A 299 -6.07 11.56 -4.78
C LYS A 299 -5.32 10.26 -5.09
N SER A 300 -5.03 9.49 -4.04
CA SER A 300 -4.58 8.10 -4.18
C SER A 300 -5.68 7.26 -4.84
N ARG A 301 -5.27 6.19 -5.53
CA ARG A 301 -6.15 5.19 -6.11
C ARG A 301 -7.12 4.65 -5.03
N GLY A 302 -8.42 4.63 -5.33
CA GLY A 302 -9.48 4.24 -4.40
C GLY A 302 -9.70 5.21 -3.23
N ASN A 303 -9.13 6.42 -3.29
CA ASN A 303 -8.99 7.33 -2.15
C ASN A 303 -8.42 6.56 -0.94
N GLU A 304 -7.33 5.81 -1.13
CA GLU A 304 -6.67 5.07 -0.05
C GLU A 304 -6.06 6.03 0.98
N HIS A 305 -6.35 5.79 2.26
CA HIS A 305 -5.75 6.52 3.36
C HIS A 305 -5.17 5.58 4.41
N ARG A 306 -4.17 6.09 5.14
CA ARG A 306 -3.68 5.40 6.34
C ARG A 306 -4.57 5.68 7.54
N ARG A 307 -4.90 4.65 8.31
CA ARG A 307 -5.69 4.76 9.55
C ARG A 307 -5.20 3.83 10.65
N TRP A 308 -5.29 4.31 11.88
CA TRP A 308 -4.97 3.59 13.09
C TRP A 308 -6.09 2.64 13.50
N HIS A 309 -5.70 1.50 14.05
CA HIS A 309 -6.59 0.56 14.69
C HIS A 309 -5.91 -0.01 15.94
N GLY A 310 -6.60 0.05 17.08
CA GLY A 310 -6.19 -0.62 18.31
C GLY A 310 -7.01 -1.87 18.53
N THR A 311 -6.36 -2.91 19.06
CA THR A 311 -6.99 -4.20 19.32
C THR A 311 -6.36 -4.89 20.52
N THR A 312 -6.91 -6.02 20.93
CA THR A 312 -6.34 -6.83 22.01
C THR A 312 -5.15 -7.64 21.51
N ARG A 313 -4.10 -7.67 22.32
CA ARG A 313 -2.90 -8.48 22.15
C ARG A 313 -2.80 -9.48 23.30
N LYS A 314 -2.78 -10.77 22.98
CA LYS A 314 -2.69 -11.89 23.95
C LYS A 314 -1.33 -12.59 23.97
N CYS A 315 -0.35 -12.06 23.26
CA CYS A 315 0.99 -12.63 23.15
C CYS A 315 2.04 -11.52 23.09
N LYS A 316 3.33 -11.85 23.17
CA LYS A 316 4.42 -10.88 23.13
C LYS A 316 4.85 -10.45 21.72
N LEU A 317 4.05 -10.71 20.68
CA LEU A 317 4.37 -10.30 19.32
C LEU A 317 4.74 -8.80 19.28
N GLY A 318 5.90 -8.50 18.70
CA GLY A 318 6.48 -7.17 18.57
C GLY A 318 7.41 -6.74 19.70
N ASP A 319 7.38 -7.40 20.87
CA ASP A 319 8.37 -7.16 21.93
C ASP A 319 9.76 -7.59 21.44
N THR A 320 10.82 -7.10 22.11
CA THR A 320 12.21 -7.43 21.75
C THR A 320 12.39 -8.95 21.58
N GLY A 321 12.86 -9.37 20.41
CA GLY A 321 13.08 -10.78 20.06
C GLY A 321 11.81 -11.59 19.73
N ASN A 322 10.61 -11.02 19.83
CA ASN A 322 9.34 -11.74 19.66
C ASN A 322 8.65 -11.38 18.33
N ASN A 323 9.13 -11.96 17.23
CA ASN A 323 8.62 -11.67 15.89
C ASN A 323 7.75 -12.78 15.29
N THR A 324 7.51 -13.85 16.04
CA THR A 324 6.71 -15.01 15.62
C THR A 324 5.28 -14.88 16.11
N PHE A 325 4.31 -15.14 15.23
CA PHE A 325 2.90 -15.17 15.62
C PHE A 325 2.62 -16.30 16.60
N CYS A 326 1.77 -16.04 17.59
CA CYS A 326 1.23 -17.11 18.42
C CYS A 326 0.22 -17.99 17.65
N ALA A 327 0.00 -19.20 18.17
CA ALA A 327 -0.99 -20.14 17.67
C ALA A 327 -2.41 -19.87 18.20
N ASP A 328 -2.57 -18.97 19.18
CA ASP A 328 -3.88 -18.63 19.76
C ASP A 328 -4.79 -17.95 18.71
N ALA A 329 -5.81 -18.67 18.26
CA ALA A 329 -6.86 -18.15 17.36
C ALA A 329 -7.69 -17.04 18.03
N GLY A 330 -7.68 -16.99 19.35
CA GLY A 330 -8.28 -15.95 20.15
C GLY A 330 -7.43 -14.71 20.34
N CYS A 331 -6.24 -14.58 19.71
CA CYS A 331 -5.37 -13.40 19.78
C CYS A 331 -5.68 -12.42 18.63
N PRO A 332 -6.49 -11.35 18.84
CA PRO A 332 -6.98 -10.52 17.74
C PRO A 332 -5.87 -9.84 16.95
N LEU A 333 -4.83 -9.33 17.61
CA LEU A 333 -3.68 -8.73 16.93
C LEU A 333 -3.02 -9.71 15.94
N CYS A 334 -2.74 -10.94 16.37
CA CYS A 334 -2.14 -11.94 15.50
C CYS A 334 -3.08 -12.32 14.36
N CYS A 335 -4.37 -12.51 14.63
CA CYS A 335 -5.35 -12.86 13.60
C CYS A 335 -5.49 -11.75 12.56
N ILE A 336 -5.60 -10.49 12.97
CA ILE A 336 -5.67 -9.35 12.05
C ILE A 336 -4.41 -9.27 11.18
N ILE A 337 -3.21 -9.44 11.74
CA ILE A 337 -1.98 -9.40 10.93
C ILE A 337 -1.89 -10.60 9.97
N LYS A 338 -2.31 -11.80 10.40
CA LYS A 338 -2.22 -13.04 9.59
C LYS A 338 -3.22 -13.07 8.44
N SER A 339 -4.48 -12.71 8.71
CA SER A 339 -5.60 -12.92 7.78
C SER A 339 -6.41 -11.66 7.48
N SER A 340 -5.91 -10.47 7.85
CA SER A 340 -6.63 -9.20 7.77
C SER A 340 -7.87 -9.13 8.69
N PHE A 341 -8.61 -8.05 8.54
CA PHE A 341 -9.85 -7.75 9.25
C PHE A 341 -11.01 -8.60 8.71
N ASP A 342 -11.93 -8.96 9.61
CA ASP A 342 -13.12 -9.72 9.25
C ASP A 342 -14.33 -9.18 10.05
N LEU A 343 -15.35 -8.72 9.32
CA LEU A 343 -16.59 -8.18 9.86
C LEU A 343 -17.34 -9.14 10.77
N LYS A 344 -17.07 -10.45 10.70
CA LYS A 344 -17.64 -11.42 11.64
C LYS A 344 -17.21 -11.17 13.09
N PHE A 345 -16.08 -10.48 13.30
CA PHE A 345 -15.58 -10.10 14.62
C PHE A 345 -16.07 -8.72 15.09
N PHE A 346 -16.98 -8.08 14.35
CA PHE A 346 -17.65 -6.88 14.82
C PHE A 346 -18.27 -7.13 16.21
N LYS A 347 -18.17 -6.13 17.10
CA LYS A 347 -18.60 -6.19 18.52
C LYS A 347 -17.82 -7.14 19.43
N ALA A 348 -16.87 -7.94 18.96
CA ALA A 348 -16.18 -8.91 19.81
C ALA A 348 -15.49 -8.29 21.04
N ALA A 349 -15.02 -7.04 20.95
CA ALA A 349 -14.34 -6.35 22.05
C ALA A 349 -15.23 -5.36 22.84
N THR A 350 -16.29 -4.81 22.21
CA THR A 350 -17.05 -3.67 22.75
C THR A 350 -18.55 -3.94 22.90
N GLY A 351 -19.07 -5.01 22.30
CA GLY A 351 -20.51 -5.28 22.23
C GLY A 351 -21.30 -4.33 21.32
N TRP A 352 -20.70 -3.22 20.86
CA TRP A 352 -21.40 -2.15 20.16
C TRP A 352 -20.50 -1.34 19.20
N GLY A 353 -21.11 -0.70 18.21
CA GLY A 353 -20.46 0.26 17.30
C GLY A 353 -21.43 1.33 16.83
N ARG A 354 -20.97 2.60 16.79
CA ARG A 354 -21.78 3.80 16.49
C ARG A 354 -22.47 3.76 15.13
N PHE A 355 -21.85 3.08 14.17
CA PHE A 355 -22.26 3.00 12.77
C PHE A 355 -22.45 1.54 12.35
N GLY A 356 -22.98 0.72 13.26
CA GLY A 356 -23.32 -0.68 13.00
C GLY A 356 -22.13 -1.57 12.61
N GLN A 357 -22.39 -2.66 11.86
CA GLN A 357 -21.46 -3.74 11.56
C GLN A 357 -20.39 -3.34 10.55
N GLY A 358 -19.37 -2.64 11.02
CA GLY A 358 -18.25 -2.20 10.23
C GLY A 358 -16.90 -2.47 10.88
N ILE A 359 -15.84 -2.21 10.12
CA ILE A 359 -14.46 -2.16 10.61
C ILE A 359 -14.11 -0.71 10.92
N TYR A 360 -13.79 -0.45 12.19
CA TYR A 360 -13.57 0.89 12.72
C TYR A 360 -12.08 1.20 12.77
N THR A 361 -11.72 2.34 12.18
CA THR A 361 -10.35 2.89 12.20
C THR A 361 -10.40 4.39 12.46
N SER A 362 -9.27 5.02 12.76
CA SER A 362 -9.21 6.46 13.05
C SER A 362 -7.97 7.10 12.45
N SER A 363 -8.04 8.37 12.10
CA SER A 363 -6.87 9.21 11.80
C SER A 363 -6.12 9.64 13.06
N THR A 364 -6.68 9.37 14.25
CA THR A 364 -6.13 9.75 15.55
C THR A 364 -5.56 8.52 16.29
N SER A 365 -4.24 8.48 16.47
CA SER A 365 -3.54 7.34 17.12
C SER A 365 -3.94 7.18 18.57
N SER A 366 -4.08 8.29 19.31
CA SER A 366 -4.49 8.30 20.72
C SER A 366 -5.92 7.80 20.93
N LYS A 367 -6.80 7.94 19.95
CA LYS A 367 -8.15 7.34 19.97
C LYS A 367 -8.07 5.83 19.81
N SER A 368 -7.28 5.38 18.83
CA SER A 368 -7.07 3.95 18.62
C SER A 368 -6.40 3.28 19.81
N ASN A 369 -5.55 4.01 20.55
CA ASN A 369 -4.93 3.53 21.78
C ASN A 369 -5.95 3.08 22.85
N ASP A 370 -7.13 3.70 22.93
CA ASP A 370 -8.18 3.32 23.90
C ASP A 370 -8.69 1.88 23.67
N TYR A 371 -8.53 1.36 22.46
CA TYR A 371 -8.87 -0.01 22.08
C TYR A 371 -7.68 -0.97 22.10
N SER A 372 -6.45 -0.46 22.26
CA SER A 372 -5.26 -1.28 22.42
C SER A 372 -5.17 -1.83 23.84
N LYS A 373 -5.12 -3.16 23.99
CA LYS A 373 -5.08 -3.83 25.30
C LYS A 373 -4.13 -5.02 25.28
N ASN A 374 -3.37 -5.21 26.35
CA ASN A 374 -2.68 -6.47 26.62
C ASN A 374 -3.58 -7.33 27.50
N MET A 375 -3.73 -8.62 27.19
CA MET A 375 -4.56 -9.55 27.96
C MET A 375 -3.81 -10.85 28.21
N GLY A 376 -3.64 -11.22 29.47
CA GLY A 376 -2.93 -12.45 29.85
C GLY A 376 -1.41 -12.42 29.57
N ILE A 377 -0.84 -11.23 29.36
CA ILE A 377 0.61 -11.06 29.16
C ILE A 377 1.14 -9.93 30.03
N ASN A 378 2.36 -10.09 30.54
CA ASN A 378 3.12 -9.03 31.18
C ASN A 378 4.07 -8.39 30.15
N SER A 379 3.75 -7.17 29.74
CA SER A 379 4.55 -6.35 28.82
C SER A 379 4.17 -4.89 29.02
N ASP A 380 5.18 -4.04 29.23
CA ASP A 380 5.01 -2.58 29.34
C ASP A 380 4.72 -1.92 27.99
N TRP A 381 4.65 -2.70 26.90
CA TRP A 381 4.42 -2.19 25.56
C TRP A 381 3.01 -2.50 25.10
N LYS A 382 2.39 -1.54 24.43
CA LYS A 382 1.12 -1.70 23.72
C LYS A 382 1.37 -1.77 22.21
N ALA A 383 0.35 -2.21 21.48
CA ALA A 383 0.40 -2.38 20.03
C ALA A 383 -0.69 -1.56 19.34
N LEU A 384 -0.33 -0.86 18.27
CA LEU A 384 -1.27 -0.27 17.30
C LEU A 384 -0.95 -0.76 15.90
N LEU A 385 -1.98 -0.89 15.08
CA LEU A 385 -1.84 -1.14 13.65
C LEU A 385 -2.03 0.17 12.89
N LEU A 386 -1.13 0.44 11.95
CA LEU A 386 -1.33 1.44 10.89
C LEU A 386 -1.72 0.69 9.62
N ASN A 387 -2.92 0.96 9.13
CA ASN A 387 -3.57 0.21 8.07
C ASN A 387 -3.65 1.05 6.80
N LYS A 388 -3.65 0.41 5.64
CA LYS A 388 -4.15 1.00 4.39
C LYS A 388 -5.65 0.76 4.33
N VAL A 389 -6.43 1.81 4.09
CA VAL A 389 -7.89 1.74 4.03
C VAL A 389 -8.38 2.43 2.76
N VAL A 390 -9.13 1.70 1.94
CA VAL A 390 -9.82 2.24 0.76
C VAL A 390 -11.04 3.00 1.25
N VAL A 391 -10.94 4.33 1.31
CA VAL A 391 -12.04 5.18 1.79
C VAL A 391 -13.12 5.32 0.73
N GLY A 392 -12.74 5.35 -0.54
CA GLY A 392 -13.64 5.68 -1.64
C GLY A 392 -14.39 6.98 -1.39
N LYS A 393 -15.66 7.01 -1.75
CA LYS A 393 -16.58 8.11 -1.46
C LYS A 393 -17.17 7.92 -0.06
N GLY A 394 -16.67 8.69 0.91
CA GLY A 394 -17.13 8.59 2.30
C GLY A 394 -18.37 9.43 2.61
N LYS A 395 -19.37 8.84 3.28
CA LYS A 395 -20.54 9.53 3.81
C LYS A 395 -20.19 10.16 5.16
N LYS A 396 -20.24 11.49 5.24
CA LYS A 396 -20.13 12.20 6.51
C LYS A 396 -21.38 11.99 7.36
N LEU A 397 -21.22 11.51 8.59
CA LEU A 397 -22.29 11.37 9.58
C LEU A 397 -21.86 12.04 10.90
N THR A 398 -22.82 12.69 11.55
CA THR A 398 -22.63 13.38 12.85
C THR A 398 -23.51 12.79 13.97
N GLN A 399 -24.38 11.85 13.62
CA GLN A 399 -25.28 11.14 14.53
C GLN A 399 -25.04 9.64 14.40
N ASN A 400 -25.22 8.91 15.50
CA ASN A 400 -25.09 7.46 15.49
C ASN A 400 -26.15 6.83 14.57
N ASP A 401 -25.76 5.78 13.86
CA ASP A 401 -26.68 4.89 13.15
C ASP A 401 -26.22 3.45 13.36
N THR A 402 -26.67 2.87 14.46
CA THR A 402 -26.23 1.54 14.87
C THR A 402 -26.81 0.41 14.01
N SER A 403 -27.71 0.75 13.08
CA SER A 403 -28.40 -0.20 12.20
C SER A 403 -27.61 -0.55 10.94
N LEU A 404 -26.58 0.24 10.60
CA LEU A 404 -25.82 0.06 9.36
C LEU A 404 -25.12 -1.30 9.30
N THR A 405 -25.25 -1.97 8.16
CA THR A 405 -24.52 -3.20 7.81
C THR A 405 -23.74 -3.06 6.51
N ALA A 406 -23.88 -1.91 5.84
CA ALA A 406 -23.25 -1.53 4.58
C ALA A 406 -23.07 0.00 4.58
N PRO A 407 -22.20 0.58 3.72
CA PRO A 407 -22.18 2.02 3.56
C PRO A 407 -23.54 2.51 3.03
N PRO A 408 -23.96 3.75 3.37
CA PRO A 408 -25.15 4.36 2.77
C PRO A 408 -25.08 4.35 1.24
N GLN A 409 -26.25 4.25 0.58
CA GLN A 409 -26.32 4.12 -0.87
C GLN A 409 -25.51 5.21 -1.59
N GLY A 410 -24.65 4.79 -2.53
CA GLY A 410 -23.80 5.68 -3.32
C GLY A 410 -22.51 6.13 -2.62
N TYR A 411 -22.14 5.49 -1.51
CA TYR A 411 -20.90 5.69 -0.77
C TYR A 411 -20.17 4.36 -0.55
N ASP A 412 -18.86 4.42 -0.28
CA ASP A 412 -18.02 3.23 0.00
C ASP A 412 -17.67 3.10 1.49
N SER A 413 -17.84 4.18 2.27
CA SER A 413 -17.51 4.23 3.70
C SER A 413 -18.33 5.28 4.47
N VAL A 414 -18.23 5.25 5.79
CA VAL A 414 -18.74 6.30 6.70
C VAL A 414 -17.56 7.07 7.32
N LEU A 415 -17.67 8.40 7.29
CA LEU A 415 -16.77 9.35 7.94
C LEU A 415 -17.51 9.98 9.12
N ALA A 416 -17.22 9.51 10.32
CA ALA A 416 -17.73 10.10 11.55
C ALA A 416 -16.88 11.34 11.86
N GLU A 417 -17.42 12.53 11.61
CA GLU A 417 -16.71 13.79 11.87
C GLU A 417 -17.04 14.32 13.26
N VAL A 418 -16.06 14.96 13.90
CA VAL A 418 -16.25 15.57 15.23
C VAL A 418 -17.39 16.60 15.16
N GLY A 419 -18.37 16.47 16.04
CA GLY A 419 -19.60 17.26 16.03
C GLY A 419 -20.81 16.45 16.52
N GLY A 420 -21.82 17.13 17.07
CA GLY A 420 -22.97 16.46 17.68
C GLY A 420 -22.55 15.58 18.86
N VAL A 421 -22.77 14.27 18.75
CA VAL A 421 -22.43 13.26 19.79
C VAL A 421 -21.04 12.63 19.61
N LEU A 422 -20.25 13.09 18.63
CA LEU A 422 -18.96 12.51 18.24
C LEU A 422 -17.79 13.36 18.75
N ASN A 423 -16.99 12.78 19.64
CA ASN A 423 -15.84 13.45 20.26
C ASN A 423 -14.53 13.31 19.45
N TYR A 424 -14.45 12.29 18.58
CA TYR A 424 -13.25 11.99 17.79
C TYR A 424 -13.62 11.33 16.46
N ASP A 425 -12.75 11.42 15.47
CA ASP A 425 -13.00 10.88 14.13
C ASP A 425 -13.04 9.35 14.08
N GLU A 426 -13.93 8.80 13.25
CA GLU A 426 -13.96 7.38 12.86
C GLU A 426 -14.12 7.28 11.35
N LEU A 427 -13.37 6.35 10.76
CA LEU A 427 -13.65 5.82 9.44
C LEU A 427 -14.17 4.41 9.61
N VAL A 428 -15.35 4.15 9.05
CA VAL A 428 -15.99 2.84 9.08
C VAL A 428 -16.14 2.32 7.65
N VAL A 429 -15.59 1.14 7.40
CA VAL A 429 -15.74 0.40 6.14
C VAL A 429 -16.51 -0.89 6.38
N TYR A 430 -17.28 -1.35 5.40
CA TYR A 430 -18.19 -2.49 5.54
C TYR A 430 -17.84 -3.62 4.55
N ASN A 431 -16.56 -3.71 4.17
CA ASN A 431 -16.03 -4.80 3.37
C ASN A 431 -14.66 -5.22 3.94
N ASN A 432 -14.44 -6.54 4.09
CA ASN A 432 -13.17 -7.10 4.58
C ASN A 432 -11.98 -6.73 3.69
N ASP A 433 -12.21 -6.51 2.40
CA ASP A 433 -11.19 -6.16 1.41
C ASP A 433 -10.91 -4.66 1.33
N ALA A 434 -11.64 -3.83 2.09
CA ALA A 434 -11.40 -2.38 2.15
C ALA A 434 -10.20 -1.97 3.03
N VAL A 435 -9.59 -2.91 3.76
CA VAL A 435 -8.54 -2.59 4.73
C VAL A 435 -7.46 -3.67 4.80
N ARG A 436 -6.19 -3.26 4.92
CA ARG A 436 -5.06 -4.15 5.18
C ARG A 436 -4.11 -3.57 6.24
N PRO A 437 -3.66 -4.38 7.22
CA PRO A 437 -2.61 -3.94 8.14
C PRO A 437 -1.29 -3.74 7.37
N SER A 438 -0.65 -2.59 7.58
CA SER A 438 0.58 -2.23 6.86
C SER A 438 1.78 -2.14 7.79
N TYR A 439 1.59 -1.60 8.99
CA TYR A 439 2.63 -1.57 10.03
C TYR A 439 2.05 -1.95 11.39
N LEU A 440 2.88 -2.62 12.20
CA LEU A 440 2.68 -2.83 13.63
C LEU A 440 3.60 -1.87 14.39
N ILE A 441 3.03 -1.07 15.29
CA ILE A 441 3.75 -0.10 16.10
C ILE A 441 3.69 -0.58 17.55
N MET A 442 4.87 -0.74 18.14
CA MET A 442 5.06 -1.07 19.55
C MET A 442 5.48 0.19 20.28
N TYR A 443 4.81 0.51 21.39
CA TYR A 443 5.05 1.74 22.13
C TYR A 443 4.85 1.51 23.63
N LYS A 444 5.51 2.31 24.47
CA LYS A 444 5.37 2.22 25.92
C LYS A 444 3.91 2.48 26.31
N SER A 445 3.35 1.66 27.20
CA SER A 445 2.03 1.92 27.76
C SER A 445 2.04 3.33 28.39
N PRO A 446 1.12 4.23 28.01
CA PRO A 446 1.02 5.57 28.58
C PRO A 446 0.77 5.57 30.08
#